data_AF-A0A497PY14-F1
#
_entry.id   AF-A0A497PY14-F1
#
_cell.length_a   1.000
_cell.length_b   1.000
_cell.length_c   1.000
_cell.angle_alpha   90.00
_cell.angle_beta   90.00
_cell.angle_gamma   90.00
#
_symmetry.space_group_name_H-M   'P 1'
#
loop_
_entity.id
_entity.type
_entity.pdbx_description
1 polymer ?
#
loop_
_entity_poly.entity_id
_entity_poly.type
_entity_poly.pdbx_seq_one_letter_code
_entity_poly.pdbx_strand_id
1 'polypeptide(L)'
;MNEILDSIRSWIWVPVAWGLLFPAMIGFGVLLGPVLGADSYWWANLILLPLTVAPITYKMLVGGGCSVRFQICALVKGMLAGFVFFFLTIYATPIVWPNLSTLFGWPPLSSNLPELIAQIWLYSAVAGGMGARFVEVRGLEHSDITIAGFDDMSDE
;
A
#
# COMPACT_ATOMS: atom_id res chain seq x y z
N MET A 1 -20.70 10.74 15.62
CA MET A 1 -20.45 11.39 14.31
C MET A 1 -18.97 11.71 14.10
N ASN A 2 -18.30 12.32 15.07
CA ASN A 2 -16.86 12.64 14.99
C ASN A 2 -15.96 11.40 14.78
N GLU A 3 -16.27 10.29 15.44
CA GLU A 3 -15.47 9.04 15.32
C GLU A 3 -15.48 8.43 13.89
N ILE A 4 -16.58 8.57 13.15
CA ILE A 4 -16.67 8.09 11.76
C ILE A 4 -15.85 8.99 10.83
N LEU A 5 -15.90 10.32 11.06
CA LEU A 5 -15.13 11.29 10.28
C LEU A 5 -13.62 11.08 10.48
N ASP A 6 -13.18 10.83 11.72
CA ASP A 6 -11.78 10.54 12.02
C ASP A 6 -11.31 9.24 11.38
N SER A 7 -12.18 8.22 11.37
CA SER A 7 -11.92 6.96 10.66
C SER A 7 -11.74 7.21 9.16
N ILE A 8 -12.69 7.86 8.48
CA ILE A 8 -12.59 8.13 7.04
C ILE A 8 -11.36 8.97 6.71
N ARG A 9 -11.07 10.00 7.52
CA ARG A 9 -9.90 10.87 7.34
C ARG A 9 -8.59 10.06 7.39
N SER A 10 -8.53 9.02 8.21
CA SER A 10 -7.38 8.12 8.28
C SER A 10 -7.18 7.23 7.05
N TRP A 11 -8.18 7.11 6.16
CA TRP A 11 -8.09 6.31 4.92
C TRP A 11 -7.85 7.15 3.66
N ILE A 12 -8.03 8.47 3.72
CA ILE A 12 -7.89 9.38 2.56
C ILE A 12 -6.50 9.29 1.90
N TRP A 13 -5.45 8.96 2.65
CA TRP A 13 -4.11 8.86 2.09
C TRP A 13 -3.98 7.74 1.05
N VAL A 14 -4.78 6.66 1.12
CA VAL A 14 -4.69 5.53 0.20
C VAL A 14 -5.04 5.97 -1.24
N PRO A 15 -6.23 6.51 -1.53
CA PRO A 15 -6.55 6.97 -2.89
C PRO A 15 -5.69 8.16 -3.32
N VAL A 16 -5.25 9.02 -2.40
CA VAL A 16 -4.34 10.13 -2.73
C VAL A 16 -2.96 9.62 -3.16
N ALA A 17 -2.36 8.71 -2.39
CA ALA A 17 -1.08 8.10 -2.73
C ALA A 17 -1.18 7.31 -4.04
N TRP A 18 -2.25 6.53 -4.22
CA TRP A 18 -2.51 5.83 -5.48
C TRP A 18 -2.61 6.81 -6.66
N GLY A 19 -3.42 7.86 -6.52
CA GLY A 19 -3.66 8.86 -7.56
C GLY A 19 -2.41 9.65 -7.96
N LEU A 20 -1.40 9.71 -7.10
CA LEU A 20 -0.08 10.28 -7.43
C LEU A 20 0.87 9.24 -8.04
N LEU A 21 0.96 8.06 -7.44
CA LEU A 21 1.92 7.03 -7.84
C LEU A 21 1.55 6.34 -9.15
N PHE A 22 0.27 6.05 -9.37
CA PHE A 22 -0.22 5.37 -10.56
C PHE A 22 0.11 6.13 -11.86
N PRO A 23 -0.26 7.42 -12.02
CA PRO A 23 0.12 8.16 -13.22
C PRO A 23 1.62 8.40 -13.33
N ALA A 24 2.35 8.58 -12.20
CA ALA A 24 3.81 8.72 -12.23
C ALA A 24 4.49 7.46 -12.77
N MET A 25 4.03 6.27 -12.35
CA MET A 25 4.51 4.98 -12.83
C MET A 25 4.21 4.76 -14.31
N ILE A 26 2.99 5.10 -14.75
CA ILE A 26 2.63 5.04 -16.17
C ILE A 26 3.49 5.99 -16.99
N GLY A 27 3.65 7.25 -16.55
CA GLY A 27 4.47 8.25 -17.23
C GLY A 27 5.92 7.80 -17.37
N PHE A 28 6.51 7.29 -16.28
CA PHE A 28 7.86 6.72 -16.30
C PHE A 28 7.97 5.53 -17.25
N GLY A 29 6.96 4.67 -17.26
CA GLY A 29 6.85 3.54 -18.17
C GLY A 29 6.83 3.92 -19.64
N VAL A 30 5.96 4.86 -19.99
CA VAL A 30 5.82 5.38 -21.37
C VAL A 30 7.09 6.10 -21.83
N LEU A 31 7.79 6.79 -20.94
CA LEU A 31 9.07 7.45 -21.27
C LEU A 31 10.19 6.45 -21.51
N LEU A 32 10.26 5.37 -20.73
CA LEU A 32 11.31 4.35 -20.87
C LEU A 32 11.04 3.33 -21.99
N GLY A 33 9.77 3.06 -22.29
CA GLY A 33 9.34 2.07 -23.28
C GLY A 33 10.01 2.18 -24.64
N PRO A 34 10.08 3.37 -25.26
CA PRO A 34 10.73 3.55 -26.56
C PRO A 34 12.24 3.31 -26.53
N VAL A 35 12.89 3.47 -25.37
CA VAL A 35 14.36 3.39 -25.24
C VAL A 35 14.81 1.97 -24.88
N LEU A 36 14.07 1.30 -23.99
CA LEU A 36 14.46 0.02 -23.38
C LEU A 36 13.56 -1.16 -23.78
N GLY A 37 12.48 -0.90 -24.53
CA GLY A 37 11.51 -1.90 -24.94
C GLY A 37 10.29 -2.00 -24.00
N ALA A 38 9.23 -2.67 -24.45
CA ALA A 38 8.00 -2.82 -23.67
C ALA A 38 8.20 -3.64 -22.38
N ASP A 39 9.16 -4.57 -22.38
CA ASP A 39 9.45 -5.42 -21.21
C ASP A 39 10.07 -4.65 -20.04
N SER A 40 10.74 -3.53 -20.32
CA SER A 40 11.36 -2.70 -19.27
C SER A 40 10.30 -2.03 -18.39
N TYR A 41 9.11 -1.75 -18.93
CA TYR A 41 7.97 -1.28 -18.15
C TYR A 41 7.64 -2.24 -17.02
N TRP A 42 7.72 -3.54 -17.31
CA TRP A 42 7.32 -4.58 -16.40
C TRP A 42 8.29 -4.74 -15.25
N TRP A 43 9.58 -4.83 -15.57
CA TRP A 43 10.65 -4.83 -14.58
C TRP A 43 10.66 -3.56 -13.73
N ALA A 44 10.38 -2.40 -14.35
CA ALA A 44 10.25 -1.15 -13.63
C ALA A 44 9.10 -1.20 -12.61
N ASN A 45 7.91 -1.69 -12.99
CA ASN A 45 6.79 -1.82 -12.04
C ASN A 45 7.09 -2.84 -10.93
N LEU A 46 7.67 -3.99 -11.27
CA LEU A 46 7.99 -5.03 -10.28
C LEU A 46 8.96 -4.56 -9.20
N ILE A 47 9.90 -3.67 -9.54
CA ILE A 47 10.89 -3.15 -8.60
C ILE A 47 10.41 -1.85 -7.95
N LEU A 48 9.90 -0.91 -8.75
CA LEU A 48 9.58 0.44 -8.28
C LEU A 48 8.32 0.46 -7.41
N LEU A 49 7.31 -0.38 -7.69
CA LEU A 49 6.10 -0.44 -6.87
C LEU A 49 6.40 -0.91 -5.44
N PRO A 50 7.04 -2.08 -5.19
CA PRO A 50 7.40 -2.46 -3.84
C PRO A 50 8.30 -1.42 -3.16
N LEU A 51 9.26 -0.85 -3.89
CA LEU A 51 10.21 0.12 -3.36
C LEU A 51 9.54 1.45 -2.95
N THR A 52 8.40 1.81 -3.53
CA THR A 52 7.70 3.08 -3.23
C THR A 52 6.48 2.86 -2.35
N VAL A 53 5.62 1.90 -2.69
CA VAL A 53 4.37 1.61 -1.97
C VAL A 53 4.65 1.04 -0.60
N ALA A 54 5.56 0.06 -0.45
CA ALA A 54 5.84 -0.54 0.85
C ALA A 54 6.32 0.48 1.90
N PRO A 55 7.30 1.39 1.63
CA PRO A 55 7.70 2.37 2.62
C PRO A 55 6.64 3.45 2.87
N ILE A 56 5.81 3.81 1.89
CA ILE A 56 4.68 4.73 2.11
C ILE A 56 3.66 4.07 3.03
N THR A 57 3.24 2.84 2.73
CA THR A 57 2.30 2.08 3.56
C THR A 57 2.87 1.86 4.96
N TYR A 58 4.16 1.53 5.08
CA TYR A 58 4.86 1.44 6.35
C TYR A 58 4.77 2.76 7.14
N LYS A 59 5.21 3.88 6.56
CA LYS A 59 5.22 5.19 7.26
C LYS A 59 3.83 5.65 7.69
N MET A 60 2.80 5.36 6.91
CA MET A 60 1.42 5.74 7.21
C MET A 60 0.76 4.85 8.27
N LEU A 61 1.27 3.63 8.48
CA LEU A 61 0.74 2.67 9.45
C LEU A 61 1.53 2.63 10.76
N VAL A 62 2.82 2.96 10.73
CA VAL A 62 3.67 3.06 11.92
C VAL A 62 3.19 4.23 12.79
N GLY A 63 3.01 3.97 14.08
CA GLY A 63 2.50 4.96 15.04
C GLY A 63 0.98 5.15 15.03
N GLY A 64 0.24 4.46 14.14
CA GLY A 64 -1.22 4.56 14.07
C GLY A 64 -2.00 3.74 15.11
N GLY A 65 -1.29 3.00 15.98
CA GLY A 65 -1.82 2.12 17.04
C GLY A 65 -2.70 0.95 16.56
N CYS A 66 -2.60 -0.23 17.20
CA CYS A 66 -3.70 -1.20 17.14
C CYS A 66 -4.89 -0.60 17.90
N SER A 67 -6.07 -0.54 17.28
CA SER A 67 -7.29 -0.28 18.05
C SER A 67 -7.55 -1.49 18.94
N VAL A 68 -7.37 -1.35 20.25
CA VAL A 68 -7.60 -2.40 21.25
C VAL A 68 -9.03 -2.95 21.16
N ARG A 69 -9.97 -2.12 20.71
CA ARG A 69 -11.41 -2.45 20.59
C ARG A 69 -11.75 -3.34 19.39
N PHE A 70 -10.97 -3.28 18.31
CA PHE A 70 -11.23 -4.05 17.09
C PHE A 70 -10.20 -5.15 16.81
N GLN A 71 -9.10 -5.23 17.59
CA GLN A 71 -7.96 -6.11 17.31
C GLN A 71 -7.39 -5.97 15.87
N ILE A 72 -7.75 -4.89 15.16
CA ILE A 72 -7.26 -4.60 13.81
C ILE A 72 -5.90 -3.92 13.96
N CYS A 73 -4.85 -4.72 13.85
CA CYS A 73 -3.48 -4.25 13.89
C CYS A 73 -2.99 -3.72 12.54
N ALA A 74 -1.81 -3.10 12.55
CA ALA A 74 -1.18 -2.51 11.36
C ALA A 74 -1.18 -3.46 10.14
N LEU A 75 -1.07 -4.78 10.38
CA LEU A 75 -1.15 -5.81 9.36
C LEU A 75 -2.49 -5.79 8.58
N VAL A 76 -3.62 -5.76 9.29
CA VAL A 76 -4.95 -5.80 8.67
C VAL A 76 -5.23 -4.51 7.91
N LYS A 77 -4.82 -3.35 8.45
CA LYS A 77 -4.89 -2.07 7.73
C LYS A 77 -4.06 -2.10 6.45
N GLY A 78 -2.86 -2.70 6.49
CA GLY A 78 -2.02 -2.88 5.29
C GLY A 78 -2.65 -3.80 4.25
N MET A 79 -3.26 -4.92 4.66
CA MET A 79 -4.00 -5.80 3.75
C MET A 79 -5.19 -5.09 3.09
N LEU A 80 -5.98 -4.35 3.88
CA LEU A 80 -7.10 -3.57 3.37
C LEU A 80 -6.65 -2.47 2.41
N ALA A 81 -5.57 -1.73 2.73
CA ALA A 81 -4.98 -0.76 1.81
C ALA A 81 -4.53 -1.43 0.51
N GLY A 82 -3.93 -2.61 0.58
CA GLY A 82 -3.57 -3.43 -0.57
C GLY A 82 -4.78 -3.80 -1.44
N PHE A 83 -5.89 -4.22 -0.83
CA PHE A 83 -7.13 -4.48 -1.58
C PHE A 83 -7.66 -3.23 -2.27
N VAL A 84 -7.63 -2.07 -1.61
CA VAL A 84 -8.05 -0.80 -2.23
C VAL A 84 -7.16 -0.48 -3.43
N PHE A 85 -5.84 -0.59 -3.31
CA PHE A 85 -4.93 -0.39 -4.44
C PHE A 85 -5.17 -1.40 -5.57
N PHE A 86 -5.44 -2.67 -5.24
CA PHE A 86 -5.76 -3.72 -6.21
C PHE A 86 -7.00 -3.35 -7.03
N PHE A 87 -8.10 -3.00 -6.37
CA PHE A 87 -9.34 -2.63 -7.07
C PHE A 87 -9.16 -1.37 -7.90
N LEU A 88 -8.57 -0.31 -7.34
CA LEU A 88 -8.31 0.92 -8.08
C LEU A 88 -7.49 0.65 -9.35
N THR A 89 -6.49 -0.20 -9.25
CA THR A 89 -5.63 -0.58 -10.38
C THR A 89 -6.38 -1.44 -11.41
N ILE A 90 -7.16 -2.44 -10.98
CA ILE A 90 -8.00 -3.25 -11.88
C ILE A 90 -9.01 -2.38 -12.64
N TYR A 91 -9.62 -1.40 -12.00
CA TYR A 91 -10.59 -0.52 -12.64
C TYR A 91 -9.93 0.51 -13.56
N ALA A 92 -8.79 1.07 -13.16
CA ALA A 92 -8.11 2.10 -13.93
C ALA A 92 -7.42 1.54 -15.18
N THR A 93 -6.85 0.33 -15.10
CA THR A 93 -6.12 -0.29 -16.21
C THR A 93 -6.92 -0.38 -17.51
N PRO A 94 -8.13 -0.96 -17.56
CA PRO A 94 -8.92 -1.05 -18.80
C PRO A 94 -9.36 0.31 -19.35
N ILE A 95 -9.37 1.36 -18.54
CA ILE A 95 -9.68 2.72 -18.97
C ILE A 95 -8.44 3.38 -19.57
N VAL A 96 -7.29 3.26 -18.91
CA VAL A 96 -6.08 4.01 -19.29
C VAL A 96 -5.34 3.35 -20.47
N TRP A 97 -5.32 2.02 -20.53
CA TRP A 97 -4.51 1.29 -21.52
C TRP A 97 -4.94 1.47 -22.99
N PRO A 98 -6.24 1.39 -23.34
CA PRO A 98 -6.68 1.64 -24.71
C PRO A 98 -6.33 3.06 -25.19
N ASN A 99 -6.44 4.04 -24.30
CA ASN A 99 -6.08 5.42 -24.59
C ASN A 99 -4.57 5.56 -24.85
N LEU A 100 -3.73 4.94 -24.03
CA LEU A 100 -2.28 4.94 -24.23
C LEU A 100 -1.85 4.23 -25.51
N SER A 101 -2.47 3.09 -25.83
CA SER A 101 -2.19 2.35 -27.06
C SER A 101 -2.53 3.17 -28.31
N THR A 102 -3.66 3.88 -28.27
CA THR A 102 -4.09 4.74 -29.38
C THR A 102 -3.20 5.97 -29.54
N LEU A 103 -2.74 6.58 -28.44
CA LEU A 103 -1.95 7.83 -28.48
C LEU A 103 -0.46 7.58 -28.77
N PHE A 104 0.13 6.53 -28.20
CA PHE A 104 1.58 6.27 -28.26
C PHE A 104 1.95 5.06 -29.12
N GLY A 105 0.97 4.38 -29.73
CA GLY A 105 1.21 3.17 -30.54
C GLY A 105 1.74 1.99 -29.73
N TRP A 106 1.58 2.04 -28.41
CA TRP A 106 2.11 1.01 -27.51
C TRP A 106 1.13 -0.17 -27.45
N PRO A 107 1.55 -1.41 -27.78
CA PRO A 107 0.62 -2.53 -27.90
C PRO A 107 -0.01 -2.88 -26.55
N PRO A 108 -1.26 -3.38 -26.53
CA PRO A 108 -1.88 -3.83 -25.30
C PRO A 108 -0.99 -4.88 -24.65
N LEU A 109 -0.66 -4.67 -23.37
CA LEU A 109 -0.12 -5.72 -22.53
C LEU A 109 -1.05 -6.94 -22.67
N SER A 110 -0.49 -8.13 -22.90
CA SER A 110 -1.22 -9.39 -23.04
C SER A 110 -2.27 -9.59 -21.93
N SER A 111 -3.29 -10.41 -22.23
CA SER A 111 -4.54 -10.55 -21.45
C SER A 111 -4.40 -10.78 -19.94
N ASN A 112 -3.25 -11.28 -19.47
CA ASN A 112 -3.05 -11.63 -18.05
C ASN A 112 -2.28 -10.56 -17.26
N LEU A 113 -1.75 -9.53 -17.92
CA LEU A 113 -0.85 -8.56 -17.31
C LEU A 113 -1.55 -7.50 -16.44
N PRO A 114 -2.79 -7.05 -16.71
CA PRO A 114 -3.52 -6.15 -15.81
C PRO A 114 -3.69 -6.74 -14.40
N GLU A 115 -3.96 -8.04 -14.32
CA GLU A 115 -4.14 -8.75 -13.06
C GLU A 115 -2.84 -8.77 -12.26
N LEU A 116 -1.72 -9.05 -12.93
CA LEU A 116 -0.43 -9.15 -12.27
C LEU A 116 0.06 -7.79 -11.75
N ILE A 117 -0.16 -6.70 -12.51
CA ILE A 117 0.12 -5.34 -12.02
C ILE A 117 -0.71 -5.07 -10.76
N ALA A 118 -2.01 -5.36 -10.77
CA ALA A 118 -2.84 -5.19 -9.59
C ALA A 118 -2.35 -6.03 -8.39
N GLN A 119 -1.91 -7.27 -8.62
CA GLN A 119 -1.32 -8.11 -7.59
C GLN A 119 -0.03 -7.50 -7.01
N ILE A 120 0.83 -6.89 -7.82
CA ILE A 120 2.04 -6.21 -7.31
C ILE A 120 1.66 -5.07 -6.36
N TRP A 121 0.64 -4.27 -6.70
CA TRP A 121 0.13 -3.22 -5.82
C TRP A 121 -0.39 -3.78 -4.48
N LEU A 122 -1.15 -4.88 -4.54
CA LEU A 122 -1.64 -5.59 -3.37
C LEU A 122 -0.47 -6.03 -2.47
N TYR A 123 0.46 -6.82 -3.03
CA TYR A 123 1.55 -7.40 -2.25
C TYR A 123 2.52 -6.33 -1.71
N SER A 124 2.73 -5.23 -2.44
CA SER A 124 3.56 -4.12 -1.97
C SER A 124 3.00 -3.46 -0.72
N ALA A 125 1.69 -3.23 -0.68
CA ALA A 125 1.02 -2.66 0.48
C ALA A 125 0.97 -3.64 1.66
N VAL A 126 0.74 -4.93 1.39
CA VAL A 126 0.79 -6.00 2.40
C VAL A 126 2.19 -6.07 3.03
N ALA A 127 3.25 -5.98 2.22
CA ALA A 127 4.64 -5.94 2.70
C ALA A 127 4.90 -4.74 3.63
N GLY A 128 4.42 -3.54 3.25
CA GLY A 128 4.48 -2.36 4.12
C GLY A 128 3.74 -2.55 5.45
N GLY A 129 2.55 -3.16 5.41
CA GLY A 129 1.76 -3.51 6.60
C GLY A 129 2.43 -4.53 7.51
N MET A 130 3.06 -5.56 6.93
CA MET A 130 3.87 -6.52 7.69
C MET A 130 5.05 -5.82 8.37
N GLY A 131 5.78 -4.96 7.64
CA GLY A 131 6.88 -4.18 8.20
C GLY A 131 6.45 -3.31 9.38
N ALA A 132 5.30 -2.64 9.28
CA ALA A 132 4.76 -1.82 10.36
C ALA A 132 4.43 -2.67 11.60
N ARG A 133 3.88 -3.88 11.40
CA ARG A 133 3.61 -4.82 12.49
C ARG A 133 4.88 -5.33 13.16
N PHE A 134 5.93 -5.65 12.40
CA PHE A 134 7.20 -6.08 12.99
C PHE A 134 7.80 -5.03 13.92
N VAL A 135 7.72 -3.75 13.55
CA VAL A 135 8.22 -2.65 14.38
C VAL A 135 7.37 -2.45 15.62
N GLU A 136 6.04 -2.59 15.52
CA GLU A 136 5.15 -2.53 16.67
C GLU A 136 5.46 -3.63 17.69
N VAL A 137 5.64 -4.88 17.24
CA VAL A 137 5.99 -6.01 18.12
C VAL A 137 7.33 -5.79 18.81
N ARG A 138 8.34 -5.26 18.10
CA ARG A 138 9.64 -4.94 18.70
C ARG A 138 9.61 -3.72 19.63
N GLY A 139 8.75 -2.75 19.36
CA GLY A 139 8.57 -1.57 20.21
C GLY A 139 7.92 -1.92 21.56
N LEU A 140 7.02 -2.91 21.57
CA LEU A 140 6.38 -3.42 22.78
C LEU A 140 7.35 -4.20 23.69
N GLU A 141 8.45 -4.73 23.16
CA GLU A 141 9.50 -5.39 23.94
C GLU A 141 10.34 -4.40 24.79
N HIS A 142 10.22 -3.09 24.52
CA HIS A 142 10.97 -2.04 25.19
C HIS A 142 10.13 -1.11 26.07
N SER A 143 8.80 -1.19 25.98
CA SER A 143 7.91 -0.53 26.91
C SER A 143 7.49 -1.56 27.96
N ASP A 144 8.04 -1.45 29.17
CA ASP A 144 7.48 -2.13 30.33
C ASP A 144 5.96 -1.99 30.29
N ILE A 145 5.27 -3.13 30.21
CA ILE A 145 3.82 -3.17 30.30
C ILE A 145 3.52 -2.92 31.79
N THR A 146 3.52 -1.65 32.21
CA THR A 146 2.81 -1.24 33.41
C THR A 146 1.34 -1.46 33.11
N ILE A 147 0.85 -2.65 33.43
CA ILE A 147 -0.57 -2.92 33.58
C ILE A 147 -1.04 -1.92 34.65
N ALA A 148 -1.78 -0.89 34.22
CA ALA A 148 -2.45 0.02 35.14
C ALA A 148 -3.39 -0.82 36.02
N GLY A 149 -2.93 -1.15 37.23
CA GLY A 149 -3.66 -2.00 38.19
C GLY A 149 -2.86 -3.13 38.85
N PHE A 150 -1.54 -3.22 38.68
CA PHE A 150 -0.71 -4.22 39.37
C PHE A 150 0.49 -3.62 40.14
N ASP A 151 0.34 -2.38 40.62
CA ASP A 151 1.16 -1.86 41.71
C ASP A 151 0.30 -1.93 42.99
N ASP A 152 0.88 -2.36 44.11
CA ASP A 152 0.27 -2.53 45.46
C ASP A 152 -0.32 -3.90 45.85
N MET A 153 0.37 -5.01 45.57
CA MET A 153 0.16 -6.26 46.34
C MET A 153 1.47 -6.99 46.71
N SER A 154 2.52 -6.26 47.05
CA SER A 154 3.70 -6.88 47.65
C SER A 154 4.45 -5.92 48.54
N ASP A 155 3.86 -5.59 49.69
CA ASP A 155 4.59 -5.13 50.88
C ASP A 155 3.75 -5.53 52.12
N GLU A 156 3.76 -6.84 52.43
CA GLU A 156 3.59 -7.35 53.80
C GLU A 156 4.96 -7.78 54.34
#